data_AF-A0A2E4JQK4-F1
#
_entry.id   AF-A0A2E4JQK4-F1
#
_cell.length_a   1.000
_cell.length_b   1.000
_cell.length_c   1.000
_cell.angle_alpha   90.00
_cell.angle_beta   90.00
_cell.angle_gamma   90.00
#
_symmetry.space_group_name_H-M   'P 1'
#
loop_
_entity.id
_entity.type
_entity.pdbx_description
1 polymer ?
#
loop_
_entity_poly.entity_id
_entity_poly.type
_entity_poly.pdbx_seq_one_letter_code
_entity_poly.pdbx_strand_id
1 'polypeptide(L)' 'MAKESQWISGAIKRPGAFRAKAKAAGMSTIAYARKVLKTGSTASERTKKQARLALTLAKLGKAKS' A
#
# COMPACT_ATOMS: atom_id res chain seq x y z
N MET A 1 -20.90 -3.82 4.84
CA MET A 1 -19.82 -3.29 3.97
C MET A 1 -19.00 -2.16 4.60
N ALA A 2 -19.59 -1.18 5.30
CA ALA A 2 -18.79 -0.10 5.92
C ALA A 2 -17.95 -0.55 7.14
N LYS A 3 -18.47 -1.50 7.94
CA LYS A 3 -17.91 -1.86 9.25
C LYS A 3 -16.58 -2.64 9.18
N GLU A 4 -16.38 -3.43 8.12
CA GLU A 4 -15.16 -4.22 7.92
C GLU A 4 -13.97 -3.39 7.43
N SER A 5 -14.20 -2.41 6.57
CA SER A 5 -13.14 -1.52 6.09
C SER A 5 -12.63 -0.58 7.19
N GLN A 6 -13.45 -0.30 8.21
CA GLN A 6 -13.09 0.59 9.32
C GLN A 6 -12.14 -0.06 10.34
N TRP A 7 -12.27 -1.36 10.66
CA TRP A 7 -11.36 -2.00 11.62
C TRP A 7 -9.92 -2.09 11.06
N ILE A 8 -9.77 -2.39 9.77
CA ILE A 8 -8.46 -2.43 9.10
C ILE A 8 -7.86 -1.02 9.02
N SER A 9 -8.68 -0.02 8.69
CA SER A 9 -8.22 1.37 8.60
C SER A 9 -7.80 1.93 9.97
N GLY A 10 -8.52 1.57 11.04
CA GLY A 10 -8.19 1.96 12.41
C GLY A 10 -6.89 1.35 12.94
N ALA A 11 -6.52 0.15 12.47
CA ALA A 11 -5.26 -0.50 12.83
C ALA A 11 -4.03 0.13 12.12
N ILE A 12 -4.24 0.85 11.02
CA ILE A 12 -3.14 1.49 10.27
C ILE A 12 -2.83 2.84 10.90
N LYS A 13 -1.71 2.93 11.65
CA LYS A 13 -1.26 4.18 12.32
C LYS A 13 -1.11 5.41 11.42
N ARG A 14 -0.93 5.22 10.11
CA ARG A 14 -0.78 6.32 9.12
C ARG A 14 -1.51 5.97 7.84
N PRO A 15 -2.85 6.08 7.79
CA PRO A 15 -3.60 5.76 6.59
C PRO A 15 -3.19 6.71 5.46
N GLY A 16 -3.13 6.20 4.23
CA GLY A 16 -2.80 7.02 3.04
C GLY A 16 -1.33 7.44 2.88
N ALA A 17 -0.47 7.27 3.89
CA ALA A 17 0.93 7.73 3.82
C ALA A 17 1.72 7.10 2.66
N PHE A 18 1.42 5.83 2.31
CA PHE A 18 2.05 5.17 1.17
C PHE A 18 1.52 5.69 -0.18
N ARG A 19 0.22 6.02 -0.25
CA ARG A 19 -0.39 6.63 -1.45
C ARG A 19 0.18 8.03 -1.69
N ALA A 20 0.44 8.80 -0.64
CA ALA A 20 1.09 10.11 -0.75
C ALA A 20 2.50 9.99 -1.35
N LYS A 21 3.32 9.02 -0.88
CA LYS A 21 4.64 8.74 -1.47
C LYS A 21 4.56 8.32 -2.94
N ALA A 22 3.59 7.48 -3.29
CA ALA A 22 3.36 7.07 -4.67
C ALA A 22 3.00 8.28 -5.56
N LYS A 23 2.09 9.15 -5.10
CA LYS A 23 1.71 10.37 -5.80
C LYS A 23 2.89 11.33 -5.98
N ALA A 24 3.71 11.51 -4.95
CA ALA A 24 4.93 12.31 -5.03
C ALA A 24 5.94 11.75 -6.04
N ALA A 25 5.98 10.42 -6.21
CA ALA A 25 6.77 9.75 -7.22
C ALA A 25 6.13 9.73 -8.62
N GLY A 26 4.97 10.36 -8.82
CA GLY A 26 4.23 10.34 -10.09
C GLY A 26 3.69 8.96 -10.47
N MET A 27 3.54 8.04 -9.50
CA MET A 27 3.18 6.64 -9.74
C MET A 27 1.85 6.29 -9.09
N SER A 28 1.14 5.33 -9.68
CA SER A 28 0.03 4.68 -8.99
C SER A 28 0.54 3.93 -7.75
N THR A 29 -0.32 3.74 -6.75
CA THR A 29 0.05 3.03 -5.51
C THR A 29 0.63 1.65 -5.80
N ILE A 30 0.09 0.94 -6.80
CA ILE A 30 0.54 -0.41 -7.18
C ILE A 30 1.85 -0.37 -7.96
N ALA A 31 2.01 0.58 -8.89
CA ALA A 31 3.28 0.75 -9.61
C ALA A 31 4.41 1.11 -8.65
N TYR A 32 4.15 2.02 -7.70
CA TYR A 32 5.10 2.38 -6.66
C TYR A 32 5.42 1.21 -5.74
N ALA A 33 4.43 0.39 -5.37
CA ALA A 33 4.66 -0.83 -4.58
C ALA A 33 5.59 -1.81 -5.29
N ARG A 34 5.39 -2.04 -6.60
CA ARG A 34 6.27 -2.90 -7.40
C ARG A 34 7.69 -2.34 -7.50
N LYS A 35 7.83 -1.02 -7.70
CA LYS A 35 9.13 -0.34 -7.71
C LYS A 35 9.87 -0.51 -6.39
N VAL A 36 9.19 -0.26 -5.28
CA VAL A 36 9.75 -0.34 -3.91
C VAL A 36 10.19 -1.76 -3.56
N LEU A 37 9.53 -2.79 -4.09
CA LEU A 37 9.84 -4.19 -3.84
C LEU A 37 10.84 -4.81 -4.84
N LYS A 38 11.26 -4.06 -5.86
CA LYS A 38 12.26 -4.54 -6.82
C LYS A 38 13.61 -4.77 -6.11
N THR A 39 14.32 -5.81 -6.52
CA THR A 39 15.68 -6.10 -6.07
C THR A 39 16.58 -4.88 -6.33
N GLY A 40 17.34 -4.45 -5.32
CA GLY A 40 18.15 -3.22 -5.38
C GLY A 40 17.42 -1.93 -5.00
N SER A 41 16.15 -1.99 -4.58
CA SER A 41 15.43 -0.82 -4.08
C SER A 41 16.03 -0.30 -2.77
N THR A 42 16.40 0.97 -2.75
CA THR A 42 16.90 1.71 -1.58
C THR A 42 15.80 2.15 -0.61
N ALA A 43 14.55 1.75 -0.88
CA ALA A 43 13.43 2.11 -0.01
C ALA A 43 13.58 1.50 1.39
N SER A 44 13.21 2.27 2.41
CA SER A 44 13.25 1.81 3.79
C SER A 44 12.36 0.59 4.03
N GLU A 45 12.71 -0.24 5.01
CA GLU A 45 11.93 -1.42 5.41
C GLU A 45 10.46 -1.08 5.71
N ARG A 46 10.20 0.08 6.30
CA ARG A 46 8.84 0.59 6.50
C ARG A 46 8.09 0.78 5.18
N THR A 47 8.74 1.36 4.18
CA THR A 47 8.13 1.60 2.86
C THR A 47 7.91 0.29 2.12
N LYS A 48 8.82 -0.70 2.25
CA LYS A 48 8.62 -2.06 1.73
C LYS A 48 7.44 -2.77 2.40
N LYS A 49 7.30 -2.69 3.72
CA LYS A 49 6.13 -3.24 4.44
C LYS A 49 4.81 -2.60 3.98
N GLN A 50 4.80 -1.27 3.80
CA GLN A 50 3.65 -0.55 3.26
C GLN A 50 3.32 -0.98 1.81
N ALA A 51 4.33 -1.21 0.98
CA ALA A 51 4.16 -1.71 -0.39
C ALA A 51 3.52 -3.11 -0.42
N ARG A 52 4.00 -4.04 0.43
CA ARG A 52 3.42 -5.39 0.56
C ARG A 52 1.95 -5.31 1.00
N LEU A 53 1.65 -4.50 2.01
CA LEU A 53 0.28 -4.28 2.46
C LEU A 53 -0.61 -3.74 1.33
N ALA A 54 -0.14 -2.76 0.56
CA ALA A 54 -0.89 -2.21 -0.56
C ALA A 54 -1.21 -3.26 -1.63
N LEU A 55 -0.26 -4.15 -1.94
CA LEU A 55 -0.50 -5.27 -2.86
C LEU A 55 -1.51 -6.27 -2.29
N THR A 56 -1.43 -6.60 -1.00
CA THR A 56 -2.38 -7.49 -0.33
C THR A 56 -3.80 -6.90 -0.36
N LEU A 57 -3.96 -5.64 0.02
CA LEU A 57 -5.26 -4.96 -0.01
C LEU A 57 -5.84 -4.91 -1.43
N ALA A 58 -5.02 -4.68 -2.45
CA ALA A 58 -5.47 -4.69 -3.83
C ALA A 58 -5.94 -6.08 -4.29
N LYS A 59 -5.27 -7.16 -3.85
CA LYS A 59 -5.71 -8.53 -4.12
C LYS A 59 -7.04 -8.85 -3.42
N LEU A 60 -7.18 -8.47 -2.16
CA LEU A 60 -8.43 -8.66 -1.40
C LEU A 60 -9.59 -7.88 -2.03
N GLY A 61 -9.35 -6.67 -2.51
CA GLY A 61 -10.35 -5.89 -3.24
C GLY A 61 -10.80 -6.54 -4.54
N LYS A 62 -9.87 -7.16 -5.29
CA LYS A 62 -10.18 -7.91 -6.52
C LYS A 62 -10.91 -9.24 -6.27
N ALA A 63 -10.65 -9.90 -5.15
CA ALA A 63 -11.35 -11.14 -4.81
C ALA A 63 -12.80 -10.90 -4.37
N LYS A 64 -13.15 -9.65 -4.04
CA LYS A 64 -14.50 -9.25 -3.61
C LYS A 64 -15.38 -8.77 -4.79
N SER A 65 -14.79 -8.52 -5.96
CA SER A 65 -15.45 -7.98 -7.15
C SER A 65 -15.84 -9.06 -8.14
#